data_AF-A0A673FV47-F1
#
_entry.id   AF-A0A673FV47-F1
#
_cell.length_a   1.000
_cell.length_b   1.000
_cell.length_c   1.000
_cell.angle_alpha   90.00
_cell.angle_beta   90.00
_cell.angle_gamma   90.00
#
_symmetry.space_group_name_H-M   'P 1'
#
loop_
_entity.id
_entity.type
_entity.pdbx_description
1 polymer ?
#
loop_
_entity_poly.entity_id
_entity_poly.type
_entity_poly.pdbx_seq_one_letter_code
_entity_poly.pdbx_strand_id
1 'polypeptide(L)'
;MLQLRASVVLKELIQTSPKRSFSDIIRHKKTLPNAYIYSGAYPDGRISKLKTVCNGRPFILPLAGRRFLCTKTEGAIDPTEPVKKDESVQEATADKKAGILPCLEDLLFYSIAEGQERIPAHKFITALKATGLRTGDPRLKECMDMLKVTLKSTSDGVMLDRHLFKKCVQSNIVLLTQAFRKKFVIPDFQPFASQIDALYEKARNLSGGLVADYIPQLAKFSPDLWAVSICTVDGQRHTVGDTKVPFCLQSCVKPLKYAIAVHDHGTEYVHRFIGKEPSGLRFNKLFLDEDDKPHNPMVNAGAIVCTSLIKQGASNAEKFDYMMSFLKMMAGNEYVGFSNATFQSERESGDRNFAIGYYLKEKKCFPDGTDMTAVLDLYFQLCSIEVTCESASVMAATLANGGFCPITGERVLSPESVRDTLSLMHSCGMYDFSGQFAFHVGLPAKSGVSGGILLVVPNVMGIMCWSPPLDKLGNSVRGIQFCTDLVSLFNFHNYDNLRHFAKKLDPRREGGEQRQYTFGVGPLDYESLQKELALKDTVWTKVSPTECSEDSSTTVVYRMENVGEGN
;
A
#
# COMPACT_ATOMS: atom_id res chain seq x y z
N MET A 1 13.96 18.16 -52.72
CA MET A 1 14.93 19.20 -52.25
C MET A 1 14.62 19.42 -50.78
N LEU A 2 15.45 19.16 -49.79
CA LEU A 2 16.91 19.21 -49.67
C LEU A 2 17.50 17.92 -49.05
N GLN A 3 18.60 17.47 -49.67
CA GLN A 3 19.68 16.64 -49.11
C GLN A 3 20.58 17.54 -48.20
N LEU A 4 21.50 17.14 -47.31
CA LEU A 4 22.37 15.96 -47.16
C LEU A 4 23.25 16.13 -45.87
N ARG A 5 23.88 15.02 -45.44
CA ARG A 5 25.16 14.85 -44.70
C ARG A 5 25.09 14.31 -43.27
N ALA A 6 25.00 12.99 -43.19
CA ALA A 6 25.66 12.21 -42.14
C ALA A 6 27.18 12.25 -42.37
N SER A 7 27.95 12.61 -41.33
CA SER A 7 29.41 12.64 -41.38
C SER A 7 30.00 11.34 -40.82
N VAL A 8 30.94 10.82 -41.59
CA VAL A 8 31.74 9.61 -41.40
C VAL A 8 32.85 9.91 -40.39
N VAL A 9 32.60 9.69 -39.09
CA VAL A 9 33.67 9.69 -38.06
C VAL A 9 33.51 8.57 -37.01
N LEU A 10 32.40 7.84 -36.97
CA LEU A 10 32.16 6.85 -35.90
C LEU A 10 32.47 5.38 -36.27
N LYS A 11 33.20 5.12 -37.36
CA LYS A 11 33.50 3.76 -37.84
C LYS A 11 34.94 3.28 -37.66
N GLU A 12 35.84 4.07 -37.09
CA GLU A 12 37.26 3.68 -36.90
C GLU A 12 37.71 3.54 -35.43
N LEU A 13 36.79 3.38 -34.48
CA LEU A 13 37.14 3.11 -33.07
C LEU A 13 36.78 1.71 -32.59
N ILE A 14 36.44 0.80 -33.51
CA ILE A 14 36.15 -0.61 -33.19
C ILE A 14 36.94 -1.51 -34.15
N GLN A 15 38.26 -1.53 -34.01
CA GLN A 15 39.10 -2.64 -34.47
C GLN A 15 40.52 -2.50 -33.92
N THR A 16 40.79 -3.06 -32.74
CA THR A 16 42.09 -3.68 -32.40
C THR A 16 41.86 -4.75 -31.32
N SER A 17 42.22 -5.98 -31.68
CA SER A 17 42.20 -7.25 -30.92
C SER A 17 43.34 -7.29 -29.85
N PRO A 18 43.62 -8.38 -29.09
CA PRO A 18 43.04 -9.73 -29.13
C PRO A 18 42.80 -10.46 -27.78
N LYS A 19 42.11 -11.60 -27.92
CA LYS A 19 41.98 -12.75 -27.02
C LYS A 19 43.31 -13.16 -26.36
N ARG A 20 43.28 -13.49 -25.06
CA ARG A 20 44.15 -14.50 -24.44
C ARG A 20 43.35 -15.42 -23.52
N SER A 21 43.44 -16.71 -23.83
CA SER A 21 43.09 -17.85 -22.99
C SER A 21 44.17 -18.01 -21.91
N PHE A 22 43.77 -18.29 -20.66
CA PHE A 22 44.65 -18.90 -19.68
C PHE A 22 43.91 -20.07 -19.01
N SER A 23 44.30 -21.25 -19.44
CA SER A 23 44.18 -22.51 -18.72
C SER A 23 45.24 -22.62 -17.63
N ASP A 24 44.95 -23.47 -16.64
CA ASP A 24 45.87 -24.15 -15.71
C ASP A 24 46.52 -23.35 -14.57
N ILE A 25 45.94 -23.47 -13.36
CA ILE A 25 46.72 -23.48 -12.12
C ILE A 25 46.33 -24.70 -11.29
N ILE A 26 47.25 -25.67 -11.29
CA ILE A 26 47.27 -26.85 -10.44
C ILE A 26 47.80 -26.50 -9.04
N ARG A 27 47.21 -27.17 -8.04
CA ARG A 27 47.61 -27.29 -6.64
C ARG A 27 49.13 -27.37 -6.42
N HIS A 28 49.63 -26.65 -5.40
CA HIS A 28 50.65 -27.23 -4.52
C HIS A 28 50.49 -26.74 -3.07
N LYS A 29 50.19 -27.70 -2.19
CA LYS A 29 50.45 -27.64 -0.74
C LYS A 29 51.95 -27.51 -0.51
N LYS A 30 52.36 -26.68 0.46
CA LYS A 30 53.50 -26.99 1.34
C LYS A 30 53.40 -26.25 2.67
N THR A 31 53.78 -26.99 3.69
CA THR A 31 53.75 -26.79 5.14
C THR A 31 54.84 -25.86 5.66
N LEU A 32 54.50 -25.18 6.78
CA LEU A 32 55.28 -24.68 7.93
C LEU A 32 56.77 -25.06 8.09
N PRO A 33 57.58 -24.22 8.78
CA PRO A 33 57.75 -24.41 10.25
C PRO A 33 57.90 -23.13 11.12
N ASN A 34 57.46 -23.27 12.39
CA ASN A 34 58.01 -22.84 13.70
C ASN A 34 59.14 -21.78 13.74
N ALA A 35 59.34 -20.93 14.74
CA ALA A 35 58.76 -20.59 16.05
C ALA A 35 59.53 -19.33 16.54
N TYR A 36 59.05 -18.58 17.55
CA TYR A 36 59.83 -18.17 18.74
C TYR A 36 58.98 -17.32 19.72
N ILE A 37 59.17 -17.66 21.00
CA ILE A 37 58.56 -17.24 22.27
C ILE A 37 59.07 -15.86 22.75
N TYR A 38 58.28 -15.12 23.55
CA TYR A 38 58.56 -14.54 24.91
C TYR A 38 57.40 -13.57 25.31
N SER A 39 56.54 -13.90 26.30
CA SER A 39 56.56 -13.49 27.74
C SER A 39 56.66 -11.97 27.98
N GLY A 40 55.86 -11.29 28.80
CA GLY A 40 54.87 -11.73 29.80
C GLY A 40 54.32 -10.54 30.63
N ALA A 41 53.81 -10.87 31.82
CA ALA A 41 53.47 -10.02 32.98
C ALA A 41 52.07 -9.39 33.08
N TYR A 42 51.24 -10.02 33.92
CA TYR A 42 50.23 -9.41 34.81
C TYR A 42 50.91 -8.53 35.89
N PRO A 43 50.17 -7.64 36.56
CA PRO A 43 49.77 -8.01 37.92
C PRO A 43 48.31 -7.69 38.28
N ASP A 44 47.92 -8.43 39.29
CA ASP A 44 46.68 -8.52 40.05
C ASP A 44 46.38 -7.25 40.88
N GLY A 45 45.12 -7.05 41.26
CA GLY A 45 44.69 -5.89 42.04
C GLY A 45 43.23 -5.95 42.50
N ARG A 46 42.91 -6.85 43.44
CA ARG A 46 41.69 -6.82 44.25
C ARG A 46 41.75 -5.72 45.31
N ILE A 47 40.73 -4.85 45.40
CA ILE A 47 40.23 -4.28 46.66
C ILE A 47 38.70 -4.25 46.66
N SER A 48 38.14 -4.58 47.82
CA SER A 48 36.74 -4.84 48.13
C SER A 48 36.01 -3.64 48.76
N LYS A 49 34.67 -3.64 48.56
CA LYS A 49 33.58 -3.14 49.43
C LYS A 49 33.50 -1.64 49.77
N LEU A 50 32.38 -1.02 49.36
CA LEU A 50 31.52 -0.27 50.29
C LEU A 50 30.05 -0.27 49.80
N LYS A 51 29.17 -0.74 50.68
CA LYS A 51 27.71 -0.55 50.60
C LYS A 51 27.38 0.83 51.13
N THR A 52 26.56 1.59 50.42
CA THR A 52 25.74 2.65 51.03
C THR A 52 24.32 2.53 50.49
N VAL A 53 23.43 2.18 51.40
CA VAL A 53 21.97 2.22 51.26
C VAL A 53 21.54 3.68 51.46
N CYS A 54 20.71 4.22 50.57
CA CYS A 54 19.79 5.29 50.91
C CYS A 54 18.51 5.20 50.09
N ASN A 55 17.41 5.14 50.82
CA ASN A 55 16.02 5.07 50.38
C ASN A 55 15.56 6.35 49.66
N GLY A 56 14.73 6.19 48.63
CA GLY A 56 13.92 7.24 48.03
C GLY A 56 12.76 6.63 47.24
N ARG A 57 11.53 7.02 47.59
CA ARG A 57 10.24 6.36 47.29
C ARG A 57 9.86 6.25 45.80
N PRO A 58 9.01 5.26 45.44
CA PRO A 58 8.52 5.08 44.08
C PRO A 58 7.36 6.03 43.75
N PHE A 59 7.41 6.63 42.57
CA PHE A 59 6.28 7.32 41.94
C PHE A 59 5.32 6.27 41.35
N ILE A 60 4.12 6.19 41.91
CA ILE A 60 2.97 5.48 41.35
C ILE A 60 2.09 6.55 40.68
N LEU A 61 1.83 6.40 39.38
CA LEU A 61 0.75 7.07 38.65
C LEU A 61 0.05 6.01 37.75
N PRO A 62 -1.25 6.17 37.46
CA PRO A 62 -2.21 5.09 37.58
C PRO A 62 -2.65 4.53 36.21
N LEU A 63 -3.18 3.30 36.25
CA LEU A 63 -3.96 2.70 35.18
C LEU A 63 -5.07 3.65 34.70
N ALA A 64 -5.03 4.03 33.42
CA ALA A 64 -6.17 4.63 32.73
C ALA A 64 -7.14 3.53 32.30
N GLY A 65 -8.22 3.38 33.07
CA GLY A 65 -9.36 2.54 32.76
C GLY A 65 -10.18 3.06 31.58
N ARG A 66 -10.72 2.11 30.81
CA ARG A 66 -11.76 2.25 29.79
C ARG A 66 -12.87 3.19 30.25
N ARG A 67 -13.18 4.23 29.47
CA ARG A 67 -14.43 4.99 29.61
C ARG A 67 -15.48 4.43 28.67
N PHE A 68 -16.50 3.80 29.24
CA PHE A 68 -17.83 3.66 28.66
C PHE A 68 -18.56 5.00 28.81
N LEU A 69 -19.16 5.51 27.74
CA LEU A 69 -20.06 6.66 27.76
C LEU A 69 -21.45 6.18 27.35
N CYS A 70 -22.35 6.00 28.32
CA CYS A 70 -23.78 6.24 28.16
C CYS A 70 -24.47 6.17 29.53
N THR A 71 -24.99 7.29 30.04
CA THR A 71 -26.24 7.38 30.83
C THR A 71 -26.53 8.84 31.12
N LYS A 72 -27.75 9.29 30.80
CA LYS A 72 -28.68 9.88 31.76
C LYS A 72 -30.03 10.18 31.08
N THR A 73 -31.07 9.53 31.58
CA THR A 73 -32.46 9.97 31.53
C THR A 73 -32.95 10.00 32.98
N GLU A 74 -33.39 11.15 33.45
CA GLU A 74 -34.11 11.34 34.71
C GLU A 74 -35.40 12.09 34.41
N GLY A 75 -36.51 11.63 34.99
CA GLY A 75 -37.83 12.24 34.90
C GLY A 75 -38.87 11.34 35.56
N ALA A 76 -39.05 11.55 36.86
CA ALA A 76 -39.85 10.74 37.78
C ALA A 76 -41.37 10.81 37.54
N ILE A 77 -42.07 9.74 37.95
CA ILE A 77 -43.53 9.62 38.02
C ILE A 77 -43.90 9.45 39.50
N ASP A 78 -44.92 10.18 39.95
CA ASP A 78 -45.57 10.07 41.27
C ASP A 78 -46.96 9.39 41.10
N PRO A 79 -47.40 8.46 41.97
CA PRO A 79 -48.64 7.70 41.76
C PRO A 79 -49.75 8.05 42.77
N THR A 80 -50.98 8.26 42.27
CA THR A 80 -52.22 8.12 43.08
C THR A 80 -53.41 7.64 42.23
N GLU A 81 -54.06 6.58 42.73
CA GLU A 81 -55.27 5.84 42.30
C GLU A 81 -56.60 6.66 42.26
N PRO A 82 -57.81 6.12 41.92
CA PRO A 82 -58.20 4.74 41.57
C PRO A 82 -59.13 4.54 40.33
N VAL A 83 -59.27 3.25 40.03
CA VAL A 83 -60.14 2.49 39.12
C VAL A 83 -61.63 2.88 39.12
N LYS A 84 -62.25 2.88 37.92
CA LYS A 84 -63.65 2.47 37.67
C LYS A 84 -63.77 1.62 36.40
N LYS A 85 -64.52 0.52 36.52
CA LYS A 85 -64.98 -0.39 35.46
C LYS A 85 -66.05 0.30 34.59
N ASP A 86 -66.08 0.01 33.28
CA ASP A 86 -67.19 -0.75 32.67
C ASP A 86 -66.98 -1.05 31.16
N GLU A 87 -67.32 -2.31 30.85
CA GLU A 87 -67.88 -2.96 29.66
C GLU A 87 -67.64 -2.49 28.20
N SER A 88 -67.18 -3.49 27.43
CA SER A 88 -67.40 -3.82 26.01
C SER A 88 -67.94 -2.77 25.02
N VAL A 89 -67.09 -2.41 24.05
CA VAL A 89 -67.50 -2.13 22.68
C VAL A 89 -66.50 -2.79 21.72
N GLN A 90 -66.99 -3.74 20.91
CA GLN A 90 -66.32 -4.16 19.68
C GLN A 90 -66.43 -3.02 18.68
N GLU A 91 -65.31 -2.42 18.28
CA GLU A 91 -65.23 -1.64 17.05
C GLU A 91 -63.96 -2.01 16.28
N ALA A 92 -64.19 -2.57 15.09
CA ALA A 92 -63.18 -2.77 14.08
C ALA A 92 -62.71 -1.40 13.58
N THR A 93 -61.42 -1.08 13.72
CA THR A 93 -60.83 0.08 13.05
C THR A 93 -59.45 -0.23 12.49
N ALA A 94 -59.46 -0.48 11.19
CA ALA A 94 -58.58 0.12 10.18
C ALA A 94 -57.17 0.52 10.60
N ASP A 95 -56.21 -0.22 10.04
CA ASP A 95 -55.04 0.29 9.31
C ASP A 95 -54.69 1.77 9.58
N LYS A 96 -53.92 2.01 10.64
CA LYS A 96 -53.12 3.23 10.78
C LYS A 96 -51.65 2.87 10.61
N LYS A 97 -51.22 2.75 9.35
CA LYS A 97 -49.80 2.86 8.98
C LYS A 97 -49.32 4.26 9.35
N ALA A 98 -48.83 4.42 10.58
CA ALA A 98 -47.91 5.50 10.89
C ALA A 98 -46.75 5.40 9.90
N GLY A 99 -46.43 6.50 9.22
CA GLY A 99 -45.33 6.60 8.28
C GLY A 99 -43.99 6.40 8.99
N ILE A 100 -43.64 5.16 9.27
CA ILE A 100 -42.32 4.77 9.75
C ILE A 100 -41.43 4.81 8.51
N LEU A 101 -40.47 5.73 8.49
CA LEU A 101 -39.40 5.71 7.50
C LEU A 101 -38.80 4.28 7.49
N PRO A 102 -38.70 3.62 6.32
CA PRO A 102 -38.14 2.26 6.28
C PRO A 102 -36.73 2.28 6.88
N CYS A 103 -36.40 1.30 7.73
CA CYS A 103 -35.06 1.22 8.28
C CYS A 103 -34.05 0.91 7.16
N LEU A 104 -32.76 1.18 7.38
CA LEU A 104 -31.72 1.00 6.34
C LEU A 104 -31.67 -0.44 5.82
N GLU A 105 -31.92 -1.42 6.69
CA GLU A 105 -32.00 -2.84 6.35
C GLU A 105 -33.18 -3.13 5.41
N ASP A 106 -34.34 -2.49 5.64
CA ASP A 106 -35.51 -2.66 4.79
C ASP A 106 -35.29 -2.02 3.41
N LEU A 107 -34.67 -0.83 3.37
CA LEU A 107 -34.30 -0.18 2.10
C LEU A 107 -33.33 -1.05 1.29
N LEU A 108 -32.33 -1.64 1.95
CA LEU A 108 -31.39 -2.54 1.32
C LEU A 108 -32.08 -3.80 0.81
N PHE A 109 -33.00 -4.37 1.59
CA PHE A 109 -33.81 -5.52 1.17
C PHE A 109 -34.56 -5.20 -0.13
N TYR A 110 -35.31 -4.10 -0.18
CA TYR A 110 -36.08 -3.73 -1.37
C TYR A 110 -35.19 -3.45 -2.59
N SER A 111 -33.99 -2.89 -2.38
CA SER A 111 -33.03 -2.66 -3.46
C SER A 111 -32.53 -3.96 -4.11
N ILE A 112 -32.48 -5.07 -3.37
CA ILE A 112 -31.98 -6.37 -3.86
C ILE A 112 -33.14 -7.27 -4.33
N ALA A 113 -34.29 -7.14 -3.67
CA ALA A 113 -35.48 -7.92 -3.97
C ALA A 113 -36.11 -7.55 -5.32
N GLU A 114 -35.90 -6.32 -5.82
CA GLU A 114 -36.44 -5.86 -7.11
C GLU A 114 -37.97 -6.07 -7.19
N GLY A 115 -38.67 -5.83 -6.08
CA GLY A 115 -40.13 -6.01 -5.97
C GLY A 115 -40.61 -7.39 -5.53
N GLN A 116 -39.71 -8.36 -5.29
CA GLN A 116 -40.07 -9.67 -4.76
C GLN A 116 -40.27 -9.65 -3.23
N GLU A 117 -41.11 -10.54 -2.70
CA GLU A 117 -41.35 -10.65 -1.24
C GLU A 117 -40.22 -11.36 -0.48
N ARG A 118 -39.40 -12.15 -1.20
CA ARG A 118 -38.29 -12.91 -0.66
C ARG A 118 -37.09 -12.82 -1.61
N ILE A 119 -35.89 -12.94 -1.05
CA ILE A 119 -34.64 -12.89 -1.80
C ILE A 119 -33.92 -14.23 -1.66
N PRO A 120 -33.51 -14.87 -2.77
CA PRO A 120 -32.61 -16.01 -2.70
C PRO A 120 -31.26 -15.60 -2.11
N ALA A 121 -30.74 -16.31 -1.12
CA ALA A 121 -29.47 -15.98 -0.48
C ALA A 121 -28.29 -15.93 -1.46
N HIS A 122 -28.31 -16.76 -2.51
CA HIS A 122 -27.30 -16.72 -3.57
C HIS A 122 -27.34 -15.39 -4.35
N LYS A 123 -28.52 -14.78 -4.56
CA LYS A 123 -28.65 -13.47 -5.22
C LYS A 123 -27.99 -12.38 -4.38
N PHE A 124 -28.22 -12.39 -3.06
CA PHE A 124 -27.53 -11.49 -2.12
C PHE A 124 -26.01 -11.66 -2.15
N ILE A 125 -25.51 -12.90 -2.07
CA ILE A 125 -24.07 -13.18 -2.09
C ILE A 125 -23.43 -12.76 -3.42
N THR A 126 -24.10 -13.01 -4.54
CA THR A 126 -23.63 -12.59 -5.87
C THR A 126 -23.58 -11.08 -6.00
N ALA A 127 -24.64 -10.37 -5.54
CA ALA A 127 -24.67 -8.92 -5.56
C ALA A 127 -23.60 -8.32 -4.63
N LEU A 128 -23.37 -8.92 -3.45
CA LEU A 128 -22.28 -8.53 -2.56
C LEU A 128 -20.91 -8.70 -3.23
N LYS A 129 -20.65 -9.83 -3.88
CA LYS A 129 -19.39 -10.07 -4.61
C LYS A 129 -19.21 -9.08 -5.77
N ALA A 130 -20.29 -8.66 -6.42
CA ALA A 130 -20.24 -7.67 -7.49
C ALA A 130 -19.73 -6.30 -6.99
N THR A 131 -19.92 -5.96 -5.71
CA THR A 131 -19.33 -4.76 -5.09
C THR A 131 -17.81 -4.84 -4.93
N GLY A 132 -17.21 -6.01 -5.11
CA GLY A 132 -15.78 -6.28 -4.88
C GLY A 132 -15.45 -6.79 -3.48
N LEU A 133 -16.39 -6.76 -2.53
CA LEU A 133 -16.21 -7.39 -1.23
C LEU A 133 -16.19 -8.92 -1.35
N ARG A 134 -15.39 -9.56 -0.50
CA ARG A 134 -15.32 -11.02 -0.38
C ARG A 134 -16.19 -11.49 0.78
N THR A 135 -16.77 -12.69 0.65
CA THR A 135 -17.55 -13.31 1.73
C THR A 135 -16.69 -13.69 2.95
N GLY A 136 -15.37 -13.73 2.81
CA GLY A 136 -14.42 -13.93 3.91
C GLY A 136 -13.93 -12.63 4.55
N ASP A 137 -14.49 -11.47 4.20
CA ASP A 137 -14.13 -10.19 4.82
C ASP A 137 -14.42 -10.25 6.35
N PRO A 138 -13.43 -10.01 7.22
CA PRO A 138 -13.62 -10.03 8.67
C PRO A 138 -14.75 -9.11 9.15
N ARG A 139 -14.99 -7.97 8.48
CA ARG A 139 -16.06 -7.02 8.82
C ARG A 139 -17.46 -7.50 8.42
N LEU A 140 -17.57 -8.63 7.73
CA LEU A 140 -18.84 -9.26 7.35
C LEU A 140 -19.08 -10.58 8.10
N LYS A 141 -18.23 -10.93 9.06
CA LYS A 141 -18.27 -12.23 9.75
C LYS A 141 -19.64 -12.50 10.39
N GLU A 142 -20.19 -11.54 11.14
CA GLU A 142 -21.49 -11.70 11.82
C GLU A 142 -22.62 -11.91 10.80
N CYS A 143 -22.65 -11.12 9.73
CA CYS A 143 -23.61 -11.28 8.65
C CYS A 143 -23.54 -12.66 8.00
N MET A 144 -22.32 -13.15 7.71
CA MET A 144 -22.13 -14.44 7.05
C MET A 144 -22.43 -15.61 7.99
N ASP A 145 -22.09 -15.50 9.27
CA ASP A 145 -22.40 -16.51 10.28
C ASP A 145 -23.91 -16.59 10.53
N MET A 146 -24.59 -15.44 10.65
CA MET A 146 -26.05 -15.39 10.82
C MET A 146 -26.78 -15.89 9.58
N LEU A 147 -26.27 -15.58 8.38
CA LEU A 147 -26.81 -16.11 7.14
C LEU A 147 -26.73 -17.64 7.09
N LYS A 148 -25.59 -18.24 7.47
CA LYS A 148 -25.44 -19.70 7.55
C LYS A 148 -26.39 -20.34 8.57
N VAL A 149 -26.55 -19.71 9.75
CA VAL A 149 -27.47 -20.21 10.78
C VAL A 149 -28.92 -20.15 10.29
N THR A 150 -29.30 -19.03 9.68
CA THR A 150 -30.66 -18.80 9.18
C THR A 150 -31.02 -19.81 8.09
N LEU A 151 -30.15 -20.01 7.10
CA LEU A 151 -30.38 -20.97 6.00
C LEU A 151 -30.46 -22.43 6.45
N LYS A 152 -29.89 -22.79 7.61
CA LYS A 152 -30.08 -24.13 8.19
C LYS A 152 -31.44 -24.30 8.87
N SER A 153 -32.09 -23.21 9.26
CA SER A 153 -33.35 -23.21 9.99
C SER A 153 -34.60 -23.02 9.12
N THR A 154 -34.45 -22.49 7.90
CA THR A 154 -35.56 -22.33 6.95
C THR A 154 -35.89 -23.63 6.22
N SER A 155 -37.18 -23.89 5.98
CA SER A 155 -37.66 -25.10 5.33
C SER A 155 -37.19 -25.29 3.89
N ASP A 156 -36.93 -24.18 3.18
CA ASP A 156 -36.43 -24.17 1.80
C ASP A 156 -34.91 -23.99 1.71
N GLY A 157 -34.24 -23.67 2.83
CA GLY A 157 -32.79 -23.49 2.95
C GLY A 157 -32.15 -22.44 2.03
N VAL A 158 -32.95 -21.64 1.31
CA VAL A 158 -32.47 -20.81 0.19
C VAL A 158 -33.04 -19.39 0.22
N MET A 159 -34.26 -19.18 0.74
CA MET A 159 -34.92 -17.88 0.66
C MET A 159 -34.83 -17.10 1.98
N LEU A 160 -34.75 -15.77 1.85
CA LEU A 160 -34.78 -14.83 2.96
C LEU A 160 -35.98 -13.91 2.78
N ASP A 161 -36.90 -13.93 3.74
CA ASP A 161 -37.88 -12.85 3.86
C ASP A 161 -37.24 -11.58 4.45
N ARG A 162 -37.99 -10.48 4.49
CA ARG A 162 -37.54 -9.19 5.01
C ARG A 162 -37.01 -9.28 6.45
N HIS A 163 -37.67 -10.06 7.31
CA HIS A 163 -37.27 -10.14 8.72
C HIS A 163 -35.97 -10.94 8.90
N LEU A 164 -35.86 -12.09 8.22
CA LEU A 164 -34.65 -12.92 8.21
C LEU A 164 -33.47 -12.16 7.60
N PHE A 165 -33.69 -11.44 6.50
CA PHE A 165 -32.67 -10.59 5.90
C PHE A 165 -32.15 -9.53 6.88
N LYS A 166 -33.07 -8.79 7.51
CA LYS A 166 -32.73 -7.78 8.53
C LYS A 166 -31.88 -8.37 9.66
N LYS A 167 -32.27 -9.55 10.17
CA LYS A 167 -31.53 -10.26 11.22
C LYS A 167 -30.10 -10.60 10.79
N CYS A 168 -29.90 -10.95 9.52
CA CYS A 168 -28.57 -11.23 8.98
C CYS A 168 -27.72 -9.97 8.83
N VAL A 169 -28.26 -8.87 8.31
CA VAL A 169 -27.45 -7.71 7.91
C VAL A 169 -27.26 -6.66 9.00
N GLN A 170 -28.08 -6.65 10.06
CA GLN A 170 -28.11 -5.58 11.08
C GLN A 170 -26.75 -5.24 11.68
N SER A 171 -25.89 -6.24 11.94
CA SER A 171 -24.58 -6.02 12.57
C SER A 171 -23.56 -5.34 11.64
N ASN A 172 -23.76 -5.45 10.32
CA ASN A 172 -22.81 -4.97 9.31
C ASN A 172 -23.49 -4.01 8.31
N ILE A 173 -24.65 -3.45 8.67
CA ILE A 173 -25.51 -2.66 7.77
C ILE A 173 -24.83 -1.41 7.23
N VAL A 174 -23.95 -0.77 8.00
CA VAL A 174 -23.23 0.44 7.55
C VAL A 174 -22.33 0.14 6.35
N LEU A 175 -21.50 -0.91 6.45
CA LEU A 175 -20.61 -1.34 5.37
C LEU A 175 -21.41 -1.83 4.16
N LEU A 176 -22.45 -2.62 4.39
CA LEU A 176 -23.33 -3.10 3.30
C LEU A 176 -24.02 -1.93 2.60
N THR A 177 -24.52 -0.95 3.35
CA THR A 177 -25.15 0.24 2.77
C THR A 177 -24.17 1.01 1.90
N GLN A 178 -22.91 1.17 2.33
CA GLN A 178 -21.87 1.81 1.52
C GLN A 178 -21.60 1.03 0.23
N ALA A 179 -21.47 -0.30 0.33
CA ALA A 179 -21.20 -1.19 -0.79
C ALA A 179 -22.32 -1.12 -1.85
N PHE A 180 -23.57 -1.31 -1.44
CA PHE A 180 -24.71 -1.38 -2.36
C PHE A 180 -25.14 -0.01 -2.89
N ARG A 181 -24.84 1.09 -2.18
CA ARG A 181 -25.08 2.46 -2.66
C ARG A 181 -23.91 3.03 -3.48
N LYS A 182 -22.97 2.18 -3.89
CA LYS A 182 -21.78 2.56 -4.69
C LYS A 182 -20.95 3.69 -4.05
N LYS A 183 -20.85 3.68 -2.72
CA LYS A 183 -20.09 4.69 -1.95
C LYS A 183 -18.63 4.31 -1.70
N PHE A 184 -18.20 3.15 -2.20
CA PHE A 184 -16.78 2.81 -2.22
C PHE A 184 -16.00 3.66 -3.21
N VAL A 185 -14.71 3.77 -2.94
CA VAL A 185 -13.72 4.53 -3.71
C VAL A 185 -13.65 4.08 -5.16
N ILE A 186 -14.04 2.85 -5.48
CA ILE A 186 -14.31 2.39 -6.84
C ILE A 186 -15.78 1.93 -6.91
N PRO A 187 -16.70 2.82 -7.34
CA PRO A 187 -18.13 2.51 -7.45
C PRO A 187 -18.43 1.31 -8.36
N ASP A 188 -17.87 1.32 -9.57
CA ASP A 188 -18.10 0.30 -10.61
C ASP A 188 -16.92 -0.69 -10.63
N PHE A 189 -16.86 -1.56 -9.61
CA PHE A 189 -15.71 -2.44 -9.40
C PHE A 189 -15.53 -3.54 -10.45
N GLN A 190 -16.61 -4.12 -10.97
CA GLN A 190 -16.52 -5.20 -11.97
C GLN A 190 -15.88 -4.72 -13.30
N PRO A 191 -16.32 -3.60 -13.91
CA PRO A 191 -15.61 -3.04 -15.07
C PRO A 191 -14.15 -2.71 -14.79
N PHE A 192 -13.84 -2.15 -13.61
CA PHE A 192 -12.47 -1.88 -13.20
C PHE A 192 -11.64 -3.17 -13.13
N ALA A 193 -12.17 -4.23 -12.49
CA ALA A 193 -11.52 -5.53 -12.41
C ALA A 193 -11.22 -6.12 -13.80
N SER A 194 -12.15 -6.02 -14.76
CA SER A 194 -11.92 -6.46 -16.14
C SER A 194 -10.81 -5.68 -16.85
N GLN A 195 -10.63 -4.38 -16.56
CA GLN A 195 -9.49 -3.61 -17.08
C GLN A 195 -8.17 -4.11 -16.47
N ILE A 196 -8.17 -4.46 -15.18
CA ILE A 196 -7.00 -5.06 -14.53
C ILE A 196 -6.63 -6.41 -15.17
N ASP A 197 -7.62 -7.24 -15.52
CA ASP A 197 -7.39 -8.50 -16.25
C ASP A 197 -6.71 -8.24 -17.61
N ALA A 198 -7.15 -7.21 -18.34
CA ALA A 198 -6.54 -6.84 -19.62
C ALA A 198 -5.08 -6.36 -19.46
N LEU A 199 -4.80 -5.56 -18.42
CA LEU A 199 -3.44 -5.14 -18.09
C LEU A 199 -2.55 -6.33 -17.70
N TYR A 200 -3.09 -7.26 -16.92
CA TYR A 200 -2.41 -8.50 -16.53
C TYR A 200 -2.01 -9.32 -17.76
N GLU A 201 -2.94 -9.58 -18.68
CA GLU A 201 -2.68 -10.37 -19.90
C GLU A 201 -1.68 -9.68 -20.84
N LYS A 202 -1.74 -8.35 -20.94
CA LYS A 202 -0.74 -7.59 -21.72
C LYS A 202 0.67 -7.79 -21.18
N ALA A 203 0.86 -7.69 -19.86
CA ALA A 203 2.16 -7.89 -19.22
C ALA A 203 2.62 -9.36 -19.24
N ARG A 204 1.69 -10.32 -19.19
CA ARG A 204 1.98 -11.77 -19.23
C ARG A 204 2.77 -12.19 -20.47
N ASN A 205 2.53 -11.56 -21.61
CA ASN A 205 3.20 -11.85 -22.88
C ASN A 205 4.68 -11.46 -22.91
N LEU A 206 5.19 -10.76 -21.89
CA LEU A 206 6.62 -10.49 -21.76
C LEU A 206 7.35 -11.71 -21.21
N SER A 207 8.38 -12.16 -21.94
CA SER A 207 9.26 -13.29 -21.58
C SER A 207 10.68 -12.86 -21.21
N GLY A 208 10.95 -11.55 -21.14
CA GLY A 208 12.26 -11.01 -20.79
C GLY A 208 12.58 -11.07 -19.29
N GLY A 209 13.85 -10.84 -18.97
CA GLY A 209 14.37 -10.85 -17.60
C GLY A 209 15.02 -12.17 -17.20
N LEU A 210 15.59 -12.20 -15.99
CA LEU A 210 16.24 -13.38 -15.42
C LEU A 210 15.77 -13.59 -13.98
N VAL A 211 15.48 -14.84 -13.61
CA VAL A 211 15.17 -15.19 -12.23
C VAL A 211 16.43 -14.99 -11.39
N ALA A 212 16.29 -14.43 -10.19
CA ALA A 212 17.40 -14.29 -9.26
C ALA A 212 17.94 -15.68 -8.86
N ASP A 213 19.21 -15.93 -9.13
CA ASP A 213 19.83 -17.25 -9.00
C ASP A 213 21.02 -17.29 -8.02
N TYR A 214 21.31 -16.16 -7.35
CA TYR A 214 22.41 -16.06 -6.37
C TYR A 214 22.18 -16.92 -5.12
N ILE A 215 20.94 -17.33 -4.85
CA ILE A 215 20.58 -18.36 -3.87
C ILE A 215 19.63 -19.40 -4.49
N PRO A 216 19.74 -20.68 -4.10
CA PRO A 216 18.95 -21.75 -4.71
C PRO A 216 17.45 -21.65 -4.45
N GLN A 217 17.01 -20.97 -3.39
CA GLN A 217 15.59 -20.81 -3.07
C GLN A 217 14.87 -19.89 -4.05
N LEU A 218 15.53 -18.83 -4.53
CA LEU A 218 14.96 -17.94 -5.54
C LEU A 218 15.03 -18.56 -6.94
N ALA A 219 16.11 -19.29 -7.24
CA ALA A 219 16.29 -19.99 -8.52
C ALA A 219 15.22 -21.07 -8.81
N LYS A 220 14.52 -21.56 -7.77
CA LYS A 220 13.47 -22.58 -7.90
C LYS A 220 12.17 -22.04 -8.50
N PHE A 221 11.93 -20.74 -8.44
CA PHE A 221 10.68 -20.19 -8.97
C PHE A 221 10.68 -20.22 -10.49
N SER A 222 9.59 -20.72 -11.07
CA SER A 222 9.43 -20.74 -12.52
C SER A 222 9.36 -19.30 -13.07
N PRO A 223 10.05 -18.98 -14.18
CA PRO A 223 9.95 -17.68 -14.83
C PRO A 223 8.55 -17.37 -15.36
N ASP A 224 7.70 -18.39 -15.52
CA ASP A 224 6.34 -18.23 -16.05
C ASP A 224 5.35 -17.69 -15.02
N LEU A 225 5.70 -17.73 -13.72
CA LEU A 225 4.83 -17.27 -12.65
C LEU A 225 4.55 -15.77 -12.78
N TRP A 226 3.25 -15.43 -12.77
CA TRP A 226 2.79 -14.06 -12.85
C TRP A 226 1.51 -13.89 -12.05
N ALA A 227 1.49 -12.87 -11.19
CA ALA A 227 0.36 -12.61 -10.32
C ALA A 227 0.18 -11.12 -10.06
N VAL A 228 -1.09 -10.68 -10.03
CA VAL A 228 -1.48 -9.34 -9.62
C VAL A 228 -2.62 -9.45 -8.61
N SER A 229 -2.52 -8.72 -7.51
CA SER A 229 -3.56 -8.65 -6.48
C SER A 229 -3.79 -7.22 -6.04
N ILE A 230 -5.06 -6.86 -5.89
CA ILE A 230 -5.52 -5.51 -5.55
C ILE A 230 -6.40 -5.57 -4.30
N CYS A 231 -6.23 -4.60 -3.41
CA CYS A 231 -7.12 -4.33 -2.30
C CYS A 231 -7.38 -2.81 -2.23
N THR A 232 -8.63 -2.37 -2.32
CA THR A 232 -8.97 -0.95 -2.13
C THR A 232 -8.97 -0.57 -0.66
N VAL A 233 -8.97 0.73 -0.36
CA VAL A 233 -9.08 1.24 1.02
C VAL A 233 -10.41 0.87 1.69
N ASP A 234 -11.44 0.53 0.91
CA ASP A 234 -12.73 0.04 1.41
C ASP A 234 -12.80 -1.49 1.55
N GLY A 235 -11.75 -2.21 1.13
CA GLY A 235 -11.65 -3.66 1.19
C GLY A 235 -12.20 -4.40 -0.03
N GLN A 236 -12.46 -3.72 -1.15
CA GLN A 236 -12.76 -4.37 -2.42
C GLN A 236 -11.50 -5.07 -2.94
N ARG A 237 -11.62 -6.33 -3.39
CA ARG A 237 -10.44 -7.15 -3.76
C ARG A 237 -10.63 -7.84 -5.11
N HIS A 238 -9.59 -7.77 -5.93
CA HIS A 238 -9.50 -8.48 -7.22
C HIS A 238 -8.10 -9.07 -7.40
N THR A 239 -8.02 -10.25 -8.01
CA THR A 239 -6.79 -11.05 -8.08
C THR A 239 -6.74 -11.86 -9.37
N VAL A 240 -5.60 -11.88 -10.05
CA VAL A 240 -5.39 -12.55 -11.34
C VAL A 240 -4.03 -13.26 -11.37
N GLY A 241 -3.98 -14.49 -11.87
CA GLY A 241 -2.76 -15.29 -11.96
C GLY A 241 -2.41 -16.07 -10.69
N ASP A 242 -1.11 -16.32 -10.49
CA ASP A 242 -0.54 -17.20 -9.45
C ASP A 242 -0.52 -16.58 -8.03
N THR A 243 -1.63 -15.96 -7.65
CA THR A 243 -1.72 -15.01 -6.52
C THR A 243 -1.60 -15.63 -5.14
N LYS A 244 -1.80 -16.95 -5.03
CA LYS A 244 -1.75 -17.71 -3.76
C LYS A 244 -0.41 -18.40 -3.52
N VAL A 245 0.52 -18.33 -4.46
CA VAL A 245 1.86 -18.91 -4.30
C VAL A 245 2.62 -18.05 -3.28
N PRO A 246 3.15 -18.63 -2.19
CA PRO A 246 3.95 -17.88 -1.24
C PRO A 246 5.34 -17.59 -1.80
N PHE A 247 5.84 -16.39 -1.55
CA PHE A 247 7.19 -15.96 -1.89
C PHE A 247 7.77 -15.04 -0.82
N CYS A 248 9.09 -14.97 -0.71
CA CYS A 248 9.77 -14.10 0.26
C CYS A 248 9.62 -12.62 -0.14
N LEU A 249 9.24 -11.74 0.80
CA LEU A 249 9.13 -10.30 0.59
C LEU A 249 10.44 -9.67 0.10
N GLN A 250 11.58 -10.17 0.59
CA GLN A 250 12.89 -9.61 0.29
C GLN A 250 12.88 -8.10 0.59
N SER A 251 13.45 -7.27 -0.29
CA SER A 251 13.49 -5.81 -0.09
C SER A 251 12.12 -5.13 0.03
N CYS A 252 11.00 -5.78 -0.30
CA CYS A 252 9.65 -5.23 -0.05
C CYS A 252 9.34 -5.07 1.45
N VAL A 253 10.07 -5.75 2.35
CA VAL A 253 9.89 -5.59 3.81
C VAL A 253 10.43 -4.26 4.35
N LYS A 254 11.35 -3.61 3.61
CA LYS A 254 12.03 -2.37 4.03
C LYS A 254 11.08 -1.21 4.38
N PRO A 255 10.11 -0.85 3.53
CA PRO A 255 9.13 0.18 3.90
C PRO A 255 8.31 -0.21 5.13
N LEU A 256 7.97 -1.49 5.28
CA LEU A 256 7.12 -1.97 6.38
C LEU A 256 7.85 -1.84 7.73
N LYS A 257 9.12 -2.26 7.80
CA LYS A 257 9.93 -2.08 9.03
C LYS A 257 10.22 -0.63 9.36
N TYR A 258 10.42 0.21 8.33
CA TYR A 258 10.58 1.65 8.54
C TYR A 258 9.29 2.29 9.10
N ALA A 259 8.13 1.93 8.55
CA ALA A 259 6.84 2.40 9.06
C ALA A 259 6.63 2.01 10.54
N ILE A 260 7.05 0.80 10.93
CA ILE A 260 6.96 0.32 12.32
C ILE A 260 7.95 1.08 13.22
N ALA A 261 9.20 1.29 12.77
CA ALA A 261 10.18 2.05 13.54
C ALA A 261 9.73 3.50 13.80
N VAL A 262 9.16 4.17 12.80
CA VAL A 262 8.61 5.53 12.95
C VAL A 262 7.32 5.51 13.77
N HIS A 263 6.50 4.47 13.67
CA HIS A 263 5.33 4.31 14.52
C HIS A 263 5.70 4.26 16.01
N ASP A 264 6.77 3.53 16.35
CA ASP A 264 7.20 3.33 17.73
C ASP A 264 7.95 4.54 18.31
N HIS A 265 8.83 5.16 17.51
CA HIS A 265 9.78 6.16 18.02
C HIS A 265 9.56 7.58 17.50
N GLY A 266 8.70 7.76 16.50
CA GLY A 266 8.53 9.02 15.78
C GLY A 266 9.63 9.29 14.76
N THR A 267 9.33 10.20 13.82
CA THR A 267 10.19 10.51 12.67
C THR A 267 11.52 11.11 13.07
N GLU A 268 11.53 11.99 14.07
CA GLU A 268 12.74 12.69 14.51
C GLU A 268 13.79 11.70 15.02
N TYR A 269 13.42 10.78 15.90
CA TYR A 269 14.35 9.81 16.46
C TYR A 269 14.93 8.89 15.39
N VAL A 270 14.09 8.32 14.51
CA VAL A 270 14.54 7.40 13.45
C VAL A 270 15.54 8.09 12.52
N HIS A 271 15.29 9.35 12.17
CA HIS A 271 16.13 10.09 11.24
C HIS A 271 17.39 10.72 11.86
N ARG A 272 17.62 10.54 13.17
CA ARG A 272 18.96 10.74 13.75
C ARG A 272 19.97 9.71 13.20
N PHE A 273 19.49 8.53 12.82
CA PHE A 273 20.34 7.42 12.38
C PHE A 273 20.31 7.17 10.87
N ILE A 274 19.28 7.64 10.16
CA ILE A 274 19.05 7.34 8.74
C ILE A 274 18.64 8.62 8.02
N GLY A 275 19.20 8.89 6.85
CA GLY A 275 18.81 10.01 5.99
C GLY A 275 17.41 9.86 5.36
N LYS A 276 17.05 10.84 4.55
CA LYS A 276 15.74 10.95 3.86
C LYS A 276 15.85 11.00 2.33
N GLU A 277 17.07 11.11 1.81
CA GLU A 277 17.32 11.46 0.42
C GLU A 277 17.70 10.24 -0.42
N PRO A 278 17.41 10.25 -1.73
CA PRO A 278 17.96 9.26 -2.63
C PRO A 278 19.48 9.40 -2.68
N SER A 279 20.20 8.27 -2.78
CA SER A 279 21.67 8.30 -2.79
C SER A 279 22.28 8.92 -4.05
N GLY A 280 21.54 9.01 -5.16
CA GLY A 280 22.06 9.42 -6.48
C GLY A 280 23.12 8.46 -7.06
N LEU A 281 23.47 7.40 -6.34
CA LEU A 281 24.46 6.39 -6.69
C LEU A 281 23.78 5.05 -6.91
N ARG A 282 24.48 4.13 -7.58
CA ARG A 282 23.99 2.75 -7.71
C ARG A 282 23.76 2.15 -6.33
N PHE A 283 22.63 1.48 -6.12
CA PHE A 283 22.31 0.76 -4.87
C PHE A 283 23.39 -0.26 -4.46
N ASN A 284 24.20 -0.66 -5.45
CA ASN A 284 25.55 -1.27 -5.44
C ASN A 284 26.56 -0.83 -4.38
N LYS A 285 26.61 0.46 -4.11
CA LYS A 285 27.82 1.06 -3.54
C LYS A 285 27.69 1.31 -2.03
N LEU A 286 28.80 1.09 -1.32
CA LEU A 286 28.91 1.30 0.12
C LEU A 286 29.19 2.79 0.38
N PHE A 287 28.14 3.60 0.50
CA PHE A 287 28.28 5.02 0.84
C PHE A 287 27.31 5.40 1.95
N LEU A 288 27.81 6.25 2.85
CA LEU A 288 27.03 7.04 3.79
C LEU A 288 26.92 8.46 3.21
N ASP A 289 25.97 9.23 3.73
CA ASP A 289 25.89 10.65 3.45
C ASP A 289 26.99 11.44 4.19
N GLU A 290 26.97 12.76 4.03
CA GLU A 290 27.96 13.67 4.64
C GLU A 290 27.90 13.69 6.18
N ASP A 291 26.79 13.22 6.77
CA ASP A 291 26.58 13.10 8.21
C ASP A 291 26.97 11.71 8.75
N ASP A 292 27.63 10.86 7.96
CA ASP A 292 27.94 9.47 8.30
C ASP A 292 26.67 8.62 8.59
N LYS A 293 25.55 8.90 7.92
CA LYS A 293 24.30 8.11 7.99
C LYS A 293 24.02 7.40 6.67
N PRO A 294 23.30 6.26 6.67
CA PRO A 294 22.78 5.71 5.43
C PRO A 294 21.75 6.66 4.80
N HIS A 295 21.83 6.84 3.48
CA HIS A 295 20.99 7.82 2.75
C HIS A 295 19.47 7.72 3.01
N ASN A 296 18.92 6.51 3.10
CA ASN A 296 17.49 6.27 3.30
C ASN A 296 17.22 4.81 3.74
N PRO A 297 16.04 4.49 4.29
CA PRO A 297 15.69 3.12 4.73
C PRO A 297 15.42 2.13 3.58
N MET A 298 15.36 2.57 2.32
CA MET A 298 15.06 1.70 1.17
C MET A 298 16.31 0.98 0.62
N VAL A 299 17.51 1.49 0.93
CA VAL A 299 18.80 0.82 0.67
C VAL A 299 19.17 -0.14 1.80
N ASN A 300 20.09 -1.08 1.54
CA ASN A 300 20.46 -2.12 2.51
C ASN A 300 21.04 -1.53 3.81
N ALA A 301 21.93 -0.55 3.72
CA ALA A 301 22.54 0.08 4.89
C ALA A 301 21.49 0.72 5.82
N GLY A 302 20.59 1.55 5.28
CA GLY A 302 19.53 2.16 6.06
C GLY A 302 18.52 1.13 6.57
N ALA A 303 18.25 0.08 5.80
CA ALA A 303 17.42 -1.02 6.24
C ALA A 303 18.03 -1.83 7.41
N ILE A 304 19.35 -2.00 7.45
CA ILE A 304 20.08 -2.64 8.56
C ILE A 304 20.02 -1.75 9.81
N VAL A 305 20.33 -0.46 9.67
CA VAL A 305 20.20 0.50 10.78
C VAL A 305 18.76 0.55 11.30
N CYS A 306 17.77 0.61 10.41
CA CYS A 306 16.35 0.58 10.79
C CYS A 306 16.00 -0.68 11.59
N THR A 307 16.59 -1.82 11.25
CA THR A 307 16.37 -3.09 11.98
C THR A 307 16.90 -3.00 13.43
N SER A 308 17.97 -2.24 13.68
CA SER A 308 18.49 -2.02 15.03
C SER A 308 17.56 -1.17 15.92
N LEU A 309 16.63 -0.42 15.32
CA LEU A 309 15.70 0.45 16.05
C LEU A 309 14.45 -0.31 16.54
N ILE A 310 14.20 -1.52 16.01
CA ILE A 310 13.02 -2.31 16.38
C ILE A 310 13.20 -2.90 17.77
N LYS A 311 12.27 -2.57 18.68
CA LYS A 311 12.18 -3.11 20.06
C LYS A 311 13.55 -3.27 20.73
N GLN A 312 14.27 -2.15 20.86
CA GLN A 312 15.59 -2.11 21.51
C GLN A 312 15.55 -2.74 22.92
N GLY A 313 16.60 -3.47 23.27
CA GLY A 313 16.70 -4.22 24.54
C GLY A 313 16.03 -5.60 24.54
N ALA A 314 15.18 -5.93 23.56
CA ALA A 314 14.58 -7.26 23.42
C ALA A 314 15.49 -8.24 22.66
N SER A 315 15.23 -9.54 22.85
CA SER A 315 15.87 -10.61 22.07
C SER A 315 15.42 -10.61 20.60
N ASN A 316 16.20 -11.23 19.71
CA ASN A 316 15.81 -11.33 18.29
C ASN A 316 14.51 -12.13 18.09
N ALA A 317 14.23 -13.13 18.94
CA ALA A 317 12.98 -13.88 18.88
C ALA A 317 11.77 -12.97 19.16
N GLU A 318 11.82 -12.18 20.23
CA GLU A 318 10.77 -11.23 20.58
C GLU A 318 10.62 -10.12 19.53
N LYS A 319 11.73 -9.63 18.96
CA LYS A 319 11.71 -8.67 17.85
C LYS A 319 11.05 -9.25 16.60
N PHE A 320 11.35 -10.51 16.27
CA PHE A 320 10.76 -11.18 15.12
C PHE A 320 9.25 -11.39 15.31
N ASP A 321 8.82 -11.85 16.49
CA ASP A 321 7.40 -12.01 16.82
C ASP A 321 6.65 -10.67 16.77
N TYR A 322 7.27 -9.60 17.27
CA TYR A 322 6.73 -8.24 17.19
C TYR A 322 6.50 -7.80 15.74
N MET A 323 7.52 -7.99 14.88
CA MET A 323 7.43 -7.69 13.46
C MET A 323 6.35 -8.52 12.76
N MET A 324 6.30 -9.83 13.04
CA MET A 324 5.27 -10.72 12.48
C MET A 324 3.87 -10.31 12.91
N SER A 325 3.68 -9.85 14.15
CA SER A 325 2.40 -9.34 14.64
C SER A 325 1.94 -8.12 13.85
N PHE A 326 2.84 -7.14 13.64
CA PHE A 326 2.52 -5.96 12.82
C PHE A 326 2.17 -6.33 11.38
N LEU A 327 2.96 -7.19 10.75
CA LEU A 327 2.69 -7.61 9.37
C LEU A 327 1.36 -8.36 9.24
N LYS A 328 1.00 -9.22 10.21
CA LYS A 328 -0.32 -9.88 10.25
C LYS A 328 -1.46 -8.88 10.40
N MET A 329 -1.33 -7.87 11.28
CA MET A 329 -2.32 -6.79 11.40
C MET A 329 -2.44 -5.99 10.10
N MET A 330 -1.32 -5.63 9.46
CA MET A 330 -1.32 -4.93 8.17
C MET A 330 -1.95 -5.75 7.05
N ALA A 331 -1.84 -7.08 7.09
CA ALA A 331 -2.43 -8.00 6.12
C ALA A 331 -3.87 -8.42 6.47
N GLY A 332 -4.45 -7.91 7.57
CA GLY A 332 -5.76 -8.32 8.04
C GLY A 332 -5.87 -9.82 8.36
N ASN A 333 -4.80 -10.39 8.94
CA ASN A 333 -4.64 -11.81 9.29
C ASN A 333 -4.63 -12.79 8.10
N GLU A 334 -4.39 -12.30 6.89
CA GLU A 334 -4.05 -13.14 5.74
C GLU A 334 -2.66 -13.79 5.89
N TYR A 335 -2.24 -14.62 4.92
CA TYR A 335 -0.98 -15.36 4.99
C TYR A 335 0.25 -14.46 5.18
N VAL A 336 0.94 -14.66 6.32
CA VAL A 336 2.27 -14.12 6.61
C VAL A 336 3.09 -15.27 7.21
N GLY A 337 4.02 -15.80 6.42
CA GLY A 337 4.86 -16.94 6.75
C GLY A 337 6.33 -16.58 6.91
N PHE A 338 7.18 -17.60 6.97
CA PHE A 338 8.63 -17.43 7.10
C PHE A 338 9.38 -18.59 6.46
N SER A 339 10.37 -18.28 5.62
CA SER A 339 11.22 -19.26 4.96
C SER A 339 12.56 -19.39 5.67
N ASN A 340 12.69 -20.38 6.55
CA ASN A 340 13.99 -20.68 7.17
C ASN A 340 15.05 -21.05 6.12
N ALA A 341 14.65 -21.72 5.03
CA ALA A 341 15.58 -22.11 3.96
C ALA A 341 16.18 -20.88 3.26
N THR A 342 15.37 -19.87 2.92
CA THR A 342 15.87 -18.61 2.35
C THR A 342 16.71 -17.85 3.36
N PHE A 343 16.30 -17.81 4.63
CA PHE A 343 17.08 -17.16 5.69
C PHE A 343 18.50 -17.72 5.81
N GLN A 344 18.65 -19.05 5.86
CA GLN A 344 19.97 -19.67 5.95
C GLN A 344 20.83 -19.33 4.74
N SER A 345 20.29 -19.44 3.52
CA SER A 345 21.05 -19.15 2.31
C SER A 345 21.40 -17.67 2.16
N GLU A 346 20.48 -16.74 2.46
CA GLU A 346 20.75 -15.29 2.46
C GLU A 346 21.84 -14.92 3.46
N ARG A 347 21.84 -15.56 4.64
CA ARG A 347 22.88 -15.35 5.65
C ARG A 347 24.24 -15.88 5.19
N GLU A 348 24.28 -17.09 4.64
CA GLU A 348 25.51 -17.72 4.14
C GLU A 348 26.13 -16.97 2.96
N SER A 349 25.31 -16.45 2.03
CA SER A 349 25.78 -15.63 0.89
C SER A 349 25.81 -14.13 1.19
N GLY A 350 25.68 -13.75 2.46
CA GLY A 350 25.40 -12.39 2.92
C GLY A 350 26.60 -11.44 3.02
N ASP A 351 27.77 -11.79 2.45
CA ASP A 351 29.07 -11.12 2.63
C ASP A 351 28.99 -9.60 2.54
N ARG A 352 28.25 -9.10 1.54
CA ARG A 352 28.07 -7.65 1.34
C ARG A 352 27.34 -6.98 2.49
N ASN A 353 26.31 -7.63 3.04
CA ASN A 353 25.58 -7.09 4.19
C ASN A 353 26.44 -7.15 5.46
N PHE A 354 27.32 -8.16 5.60
CA PHE A 354 28.34 -8.17 6.66
C PHE A 354 29.31 -6.99 6.51
N ALA A 355 29.84 -6.74 5.32
CA ALA A 355 30.72 -5.60 5.07
C ALA A 355 30.04 -4.25 5.40
N ILE A 356 28.76 -4.09 5.01
CA ILE A 356 27.93 -2.95 5.41
C ILE A 356 27.84 -2.86 6.95
N GLY A 357 27.52 -3.97 7.62
CA GLY A 357 27.39 -4.01 9.07
C GLY A 357 28.65 -3.58 9.80
N TYR A 358 29.83 -4.08 9.40
CA TYR A 358 31.11 -3.67 9.97
C TYR A 358 31.40 -2.19 9.73
N TYR A 359 31.14 -1.69 8.52
CA TYR A 359 31.34 -0.27 8.20
C TYR A 359 30.43 0.65 9.03
N LEU A 360 29.16 0.30 9.17
CA LEU A 360 28.20 1.02 10.04
C LEU A 360 28.61 0.99 11.52
N LYS A 361 29.18 -0.14 11.97
CA LYS A 361 29.67 -0.29 13.35
C LYS A 361 30.87 0.61 13.61
N GLU A 362 31.83 0.66 12.69
CA GLU A 362 33.01 1.54 12.78
C GLU A 362 32.59 3.02 12.84
N LYS A 363 31.60 3.41 12.02
CA LYS A 363 31.05 4.76 11.95
C LYS A 363 30.03 5.10 13.03
N LYS A 364 29.77 4.20 13.98
CA LYS A 364 28.80 4.38 15.09
C LYS A 364 27.38 4.74 14.61
N CYS A 365 26.95 4.17 13.48
CA CYS A 365 25.60 4.42 12.94
C CYS A 365 24.48 3.68 13.71
N PHE A 366 24.83 2.81 14.66
CA PHE A 366 23.87 2.06 15.47
C PHE A 366 23.64 2.74 16.83
N PRO A 367 22.46 2.55 17.45
CA PRO A 367 22.24 2.93 18.85
C PRO A 367 23.27 2.29 19.79
N ASP A 368 23.57 2.97 20.91
CA ASP A 368 24.52 2.48 21.90
C ASP A 368 24.12 1.09 22.45
N GLY A 369 25.10 0.21 22.61
CA GLY A 369 24.89 -1.16 23.09
C GLY A 369 24.32 -2.14 22.05
N THR A 370 24.22 -1.74 20.77
CA THR A 370 23.73 -2.62 19.70
C THR A 370 24.77 -3.68 19.31
N ASP A 371 24.37 -4.95 19.30
CA ASP A 371 25.13 -6.02 18.66
C ASP A 371 24.83 -6.08 17.15
N MET A 372 25.80 -5.67 16.35
CA MET A 372 25.73 -5.66 14.88
C MET A 372 25.41 -7.04 14.29
N THR A 373 26.01 -8.12 14.82
CA THR A 373 25.81 -9.47 14.26
C THR A 373 24.38 -9.94 14.51
N ALA A 374 23.85 -9.73 15.71
CA ALA A 374 22.46 -10.01 16.02
C ALA A 374 21.49 -9.18 15.15
N VAL A 375 21.80 -7.90 14.87
CA VAL A 375 20.99 -7.07 13.96
C VAL A 375 20.99 -7.62 12.53
N LEU A 376 22.14 -8.09 12.03
CA LEU A 376 22.21 -8.70 10.71
C LEU A 376 21.40 -10.01 10.63
N ASP A 377 21.47 -10.87 11.65
CA ASP A 377 20.65 -12.08 11.69
C ASP A 377 19.15 -11.73 11.62
N LEU A 378 18.69 -10.76 12.41
CA LEU A 378 17.30 -10.29 12.35
C LEU A 378 16.98 -9.68 10.98
N TYR A 379 17.88 -8.90 10.38
CA TYR A 379 17.70 -8.35 9.04
C TYR A 379 17.46 -9.45 8.00
N PHE A 380 18.25 -10.53 8.02
CA PHE A 380 18.07 -11.67 7.13
C PHE A 380 16.75 -12.41 7.40
N GLN A 381 16.36 -12.55 8.66
CA GLN A 381 15.05 -13.13 9.02
C GLN A 381 13.90 -12.31 8.41
N LEU A 382 13.93 -10.98 8.56
CA LEU A 382 12.88 -10.11 8.02
C LEU A 382 12.80 -10.14 6.49
N CYS A 383 13.92 -10.24 5.78
CA CYS A 383 13.94 -10.39 4.32
C CYS A 383 13.35 -11.74 3.86
N SER A 384 13.36 -12.74 4.73
CA SER A 384 12.89 -14.11 4.46
C SER A 384 11.45 -14.38 4.90
N ILE A 385 10.71 -13.33 5.30
CA ILE A 385 9.28 -13.41 5.56
C ILE A 385 8.54 -13.68 4.26
N GLU A 386 7.58 -14.61 4.29
CA GLU A 386 6.79 -15.00 3.14
C GLU A 386 5.41 -14.36 3.14
N VAL A 387 4.94 -13.99 1.96
CA VAL A 387 3.59 -13.47 1.71
C VAL A 387 3.05 -14.10 0.43
N THR A 388 1.74 -13.96 0.21
CA THR A 388 1.14 -14.16 -1.12
C THR A 388 0.85 -12.80 -1.73
N CYS A 389 0.54 -12.73 -3.03
CA CYS A 389 0.10 -11.46 -3.63
C CYS A 389 -1.16 -10.94 -2.93
N GLU A 390 -2.05 -11.84 -2.52
CA GLU A 390 -3.30 -11.48 -1.85
C GLU A 390 -3.09 -10.82 -0.49
N SER A 391 -2.15 -11.33 0.33
CA SER A 391 -1.88 -10.75 1.65
C SER A 391 -1.08 -9.45 1.56
N ALA A 392 -0.13 -9.39 0.64
CA ALA A 392 0.68 -8.19 0.43
C ALA A 392 -0.10 -7.02 -0.18
N SER A 393 -1.12 -7.28 -1.02
CA SER A 393 -1.99 -6.20 -1.52
C SER A 393 -2.80 -5.55 -0.38
N VAL A 394 -3.19 -6.32 0.64
CA VAL A 394 -3.82 -5.79 1.86
C VAL A 394 -2.81 -4.96 2.67
N MET A 395 -1.55 -5.40 2.80
CA MET A 395 -0.51 -4.60 3.46
C MET A 395 -0.28 -3.26 2.74
N ALA A 396 -0.21 -3.27 1.41
CA ALA A 396 -0.12 -2.04 0.61
C ALA A 396 -1.36 -1.15 0.79
N ALA A 397 -2.55 -1.75 0.90
CA ALA A 397 -3.79 -1.02 1.08
C ALA A 397 -3.91 -0.42 2.49
N THR A 398 -3.31 -1.06 3.50
CA THR A 398 -3.14 -0.47 4.84
C THR A 398 -2.31 0.82 4.78
N LEU A 399 -1.25 0.86 3.98
CA LEU A 399 -0.51 2.10 3.72
C LEU A 399 -1.34 3.10 2.91
N ALA A 400 -2.08 2.64 1.90
CA ALA A 400 -2.98 3.50 1.12
C ALA A 400 -4.06 4.18 1.99
N ASN A 401 -4.50 3.49 3.05
CA ASN A 401 -5.58 3.89 3.94
C ASN A 401 -5.07 4.59 5.23
N GLY A 402 -3.93 5.26 5.16
CA GLY A 402 -3.40 6.05 6.29
C GLY A 402 -3.07 5.24 7.53
N GLY A 403 -2.81 3.93 7.39
CA GLY A 403 -2.42 3.03 8.48
C GLY A 403 -3.57 2.22 9.07
N PHE A 404 -4.79 2.33 8.54
CA PHE A 404 -5.92 1.48 8.92
C PHE A 404 -6.02 0.28 7.99
N CYS A 405 -6.08 -0.94 8.53
CA CYS A 405 -6.26 -2.12 7.71
C CYS A 405 -7.65 -2.10 7.06
N PRO A 406 -7.76 -2.15 5.72
CA PRO A 406 -9.03 -1.92 5.02
C PRO A 406 -10.05 -3.03 5.27
N ILE A 407 -9.62 -4.26 5.59
CA ILE A 407 -10.51 -5.41 5.79
C ILE A 407 -10.82 -5.71 7.26
N THR A 408 -10.20 -5.00 8.21
CA THR A 408 -10.50 -5.15 9.66
C THR A 408 -10.97 -3.84 10.30
N GLY A 409 -10.60 -2.69 9.74
CA GLY A 409 -10.84 -1.37 10.34
C GLY A 409 -9.89 -1.01 11.49
N GLU A 410 -8.91 -1.86 11.79
CA GLU A 410 -7.96 -1.64 12.88
C GLU A 410 -6.90 -0.62 12.48
N ARG A 411 -6.56 0.30 13.40
CA ARG A 411 -5.44 1.21 13.23
C ARG A 411 -4.13 0.48 13.54
N VAL A 412 -3.34 0.20 12.50
CA VAL A 412 -2.09 -0.55 12.61
C VAL A 412 -0.87 0.38 12.70
N LEU A 413 -0.89 1.50 11.99
CA LEU A 413 0.24 2.45 11.92
C LEU A 413 -0.21 3.88 12.26
N SER A 414 0.76 4.75 12.57
CA SER A 414 0.48 6.18 12.71
C SER A 414 0.41 6.82 11.32
N PRO A 415 -0.46 7.83 11.11
CA PRO A 415 -0.51 8.53 9.81
C PRO A 415 0.83 9.18 9.42
N GLU A 416 1.60 9.64 10.41
CA GLU A 416 2.97 10.13 10.22
C GLU A 416 3.88 9.06 9.63
N SER A 417 3.92 7.86 10.21
CA SER A 417 4.79 6.80 9.71
C SER A 417 4.40 6.36 8.30
N VAL A 418 3.11 6.34 8.00
CA VAL A 418 2.59 6.03 6.66
C VAL A 418 3.01 7.09 5.64
N ARG A 419 2.79 8.39 5.94
CA ARG A 419 3.18 9.50 5.07
C ARG A 419 4.67 9.41 4.72
N ASP A 420 5.52 9.30 5.73
CA ASP A 420 6.96 9.32 5.55
C ASP A 420 7.44 8.08 4.77
N THR A 421 6.80 6.92 5.00
CA THR A 421 7.06 5.69 4.25
C THR A 421 6.71 5.85 2.77
N LEU A 422 5.55 6.42 2.46
CA LEU A 422 5.12 6.64 1.08
C LEU A 422 6.01 7.63 0.35
N SER A 423 6.46 8.71 1.02
CA SER A 423 7.42 9.66 0.46
C SER A 423 8.74 8.98 0.08
N LEU A 424 9.27 8.13 0.94
CA LEU A 424 10.54 7.42 0.67
C LEU A 424 10.37 6.28 -0.35
N MET A 425 9.20 5.62 -0.38
CA MET A 425 8.88 4.66 -1.44
C MET A 425 8.83 5.34 -2.82
N HIS A 426 8.28 6.56 -2.88
CA HIS A 426 8.20 7.33 -4.13
C HIS A 426 9.59 7.66 -4.69
N SER A 427 10.52 8.16 -3.87
CA SER A 427 11.83 8.62 -4.33
C SER A 427 12.92 7.55 -4.34
N CYS A 428 12.83 6.52 -3.50
CA CYS A 428 13.93 5.58 -3.22
C CYS A 428 13.56 4.09 -3.39
N GLY A 429 12.34 3.76 -3.82
CA GLY A 429 11.78 2.42 -3.69
C GLY A 429 12.15 1.39 -4.78
N MET A 430 12.50 1.83 -5.98
CA MET A 430 12.69 0.97 -7.17
C MET A 430 14.17 0.84 -7.58
N TYR A 431 15.08 0.77 -6.60
CA TYR A 431 16.53 0.73 -6.80
C TYR A 431 17.00 1.92 -7.67
N ASP A 432 17.92 1.70 -8.60
CA ASP A 432 18.42 2.74 -9.52
C ASP A 432 17.33 3.25 -10.48
N PHE A 433 16.21 2.53 -10.61
CA PHE A 433 15.05 2.94 -11.42
C PHE A 433 14.12 3.92 -10.68
N SER A 434 14.35 4.23 -9.40
CA SER A 434 13.43 5.04 -8.59
C SER A 434 13.10 6.41 -9.20
N GLY A 435 14.09 7.13 -9.73
CA GLY A 435 13.85 8.43 -10.35
C GLY A 435 13.00 8.33 -11.62
N GLN A 436 13.27 7.35 -12.49
CA GLN A 436 12.49 7.13 -13.71
C GLN A 436 11.07 6.62 -13.39
N PHE A 437 10.94 5.75 -12.39
CA PHE A 437 9.65 5.27 -11.92
C PHE A 437 8.81 6.39 -11.33
N ALA A 438 9.39 7.26 -10.48
CA ALA A 438 8.72 8.43 -9.94
C ALA A 438 8.28 9.42 -11.02
N PHE A 439 9.04 9.54 -12.11
CA PHE A 439 8.72 10.44 -13.21
C PHE A 439 7.65 9.87 -14.17
N HIS A 440 7.73 8.59 -14.53
CA HIS A 440 6.84 7.98 -15.52
C HIS A 440 5.59 7.35 -14.90
N VAL A 441 5.74 6.70 -13.74
CA VAL A 441 4.64 6.02 -13.03
C VAL A 441 4.09 6.90 -11.91
N GLY A 442 4.95 7.60 -11.17
CA GLY A 442 4.53 8.57 -10.17
C GLY A 442 3.81 7.99 -8.97
N LEU A 443 3.97 6.70 -8.68
CA LEU A 443 3.35 6.03 -7.54
C LEU A 443 4.41 5.57 -6.53
N PRO A 444 4.14 5.60 -5.21
CA PRO A 444 4.99 4.95 -4.22
C PRO A 444 5.05 3.43 -4.45
N ALA A 445 6.26 2.90 -4.62
CA ALA A 445 6.46 1.46 -4.81
C ALA A 445 7.72 0.95 -4.11
N LYS A 446 7.80 -0.35 -3.85
CA LYS A 446 9.05 -1.01 -3.46
C LYS A 446 9.18 -2.35 -4.18
N SER A 447 10.31 -2.55 -4.88
CA SER A 447 10.62 -3.85 -5.48
C SER A 447 11.45 -4.75 -4.55
N GLY A 448 11.29 -6.06 -4.69
CA GLY A 448 12.08 -7.11 -4.06
C GLY A 448 12.69 -8.05 -5.09
N VAL A 449 13.89 -8.56 -4.82
CA VAL A 449 14.62 -9.48 -5.71
C VAL A 449 13.94 -10.84 -5.91
N SER A 450 12.88 -11.13 -5.14
CA SER A 450 11.98 -12.27 -5.39
C SER A 450 11.03 -12.04 -6.57
N GLY A 451 11.04 -10.86 -7.19
CA GLY A 451 10.13 -10.49 -8.27
C GLY A 451 8.88 -9.75 -7.81
N GLY A 452 8.78 -9.43 -6.52
CA GLY A 452 7.65 -8.67 -5.96
C GLY A 452 7.77 -7.17 -6.20
N ILE A 453 6.64 -6.51 -6.43
CA ILE A 453 6.50 -5.04 -6.39
C ILE A 453 5.29 -4.70 -5.52
N LEU A 454 5.57 -4.12 -4.36
CA LEU A 454 4.56 -3.54 -3.47
C LEU A 454 4.27 -2.12 -3.94
N LEU A 455 3.07 -1.87 -4.47
CA LEU A 455 2.66 -0.60 -5.08
C LEU A 455 1.50 -0.01 -4.29
N VAL A 456 1.53 1.30 -4.04
CA VAL A 456 0.49 2.01 -3.32
C VAL A 456 -0.09 3.13 -4.19
N VAL A 457 -1.41 3.18 -4.29
CA VAL A 457 -2.17 4.34 -4.80
C VAL A 457 -2.84 5.00 -3.59
N PRO A 458 -2.24 6.06 -3.02
CA PRO A 458 -2.73 6.66 -1.78
C PRO A 458 -4.21 7.03 -1.85
N ASN A 459 -4.96 6.73 -0.78
CA ASN A 459 -6.41 6.91 -0.66
C ASN A 459 -7.28 6.12 -1.65
N VAL A 460 -6.71 5.19 -2.42
CA VAL A 460 -7.47 4.38 -3.39
C VAL A 460 -7.27 2.90 -3.15
N MET A 461 -6.04 2.39 -3.27
CA MET A 461 -5.76 0.96 -3.19
C MET A 461 -4.29 0.62 -2.97
N GLY A 462 -4.05 -0.59 -2.48
CA GLY A 462 -2.77 -1.28 -2.54
C GLY A 462 -2.76 -2.37 -3.59
N ILE A 463 -1.60 -2.56 -4.22
CA ILE A 463 -1.39 -3.54 -5.28
C ILE A 463 -0.11 -4.32 -4.97
N MET A 464 -0.14 -5.63 -5.16
CA MET A 464 1.07 -6.47 -5.22
C MET A 464 1.13 -7.14 -6.58
N CYS A 465 2.22 -6.89 -7.30
CA CYS A 465 2.58 -7.62 -8.52
C CYS A 465 3.74 -8.57 -8.20
N TRP A 466 3.71 -9.78 -8.76
CA TRP A 466 4.80 -10.74 -8.56
C TRP A 466 5.12 -11.51 -9.83
N SER A 467 6.33 -11.31 -10.35
CA SER A 467 6.96 -12.15 -11.37
C SER A 467 8.44 -12.32 -11.05
N PRO A 468 8.94 -13.55 -10.86
CA PRO A 468 10.34 -13.81 -10.53
C PRO A 468 11.38 -13.20 -11.50
N PRO A 469 11.18 -13.16 -12.83
CA PRO A 469 12.15 -12.57 -13.75
C PRO A 469 12.38 -11.07 -13.52
N LEU A 470 13.63 -10.71 -13.27
CA LEU A 470 14.08 -9.34 -13.02
C LEU A 470 14.76 -8.74 -14.26
N ASP A 471 14.65 -7.42 -14.39
CA ASP A 471 15.45 -6.64 -15.32
C ASP A 471 16.91 -6.46 -14.82
N LYS A 472 17.72 -5.74 -15.60
CA LYS A 472 19.12 -5.46 -15.26
C LYS A 472 19.30 -4.57 -14.02
N LEU A 473 18.23 -3.91 -13.56
CA LEU A 473 18.21 -3.02 -12.39
C LEU A 473 17.66 -3.74 -11.14
N GLY A 474 17.25 -5.00 -11.26
CA GLY A 474 16.76 -5.84 -10.16
C GLY A 474 15.26 -5.73 -9.90
N ASN A 475 14.49 -5.13 -10.81
CA ASN A 475 13.04 -4.98 -10.70
C ASN A 475 12.29 -6.01 -11.57
N SER A 476 11.09 -6.43 -11.16
CA SER A 476 10.28 -7.36 -11.94
C SER A 476 9.87 -6.78 -13.31
N VAL A 477 10.14 -7.51 -14.39
CA VAL A 477 9.86 -7.06 -15.77
C VAL A 477 8.37 -6.86 -15.99
N ARG A 478 7.56 -7.89 -15.73
CA ARG A 478 6.10 -7.83 -15.87
C ARG A 478 5.49 -6.85 -14.88
N GLY A 479 6.06 -6.78 -13.68
CA GLY A 479 5.68 -5.83 -12.64
C GLY A 479 5.77 -4.37 -13.09
N ILE A 480 6.91 -3.96 -13.65
CA ILE A 480 7.09 -2.59 -14.16
C ILE A 480 6.14 -2.31 -15.34
N GLN A 481 6.00 -3.26 -16.27
CA GLN A 481 5.11 -3.08 -17.41
C GLN A 481 3.67 -2.84 -16.95
N PHE A 482 3.18 -3.67 -16.03
CA PHE A 482 1.84 -3.50 -15.45
C PHE A 482 1.68 -2.13 -14.80
N CYS A 483 2.65 -1.66 -14.02
CA CYS A 483 2.59 -0.34 -13.38
C CYS A 483 2.52 0.80 -14.41
N THR A 484 3.32 0.72 -15.48
CA THR A 484 3.34 1.71 -16.56
C THR A 484 2.02 1.74 -17.32
N ASP A 485 1.47 0.57 -17.66
CA ASP A 485 0.20 0.48 -18.37
C ASP A 485 -0.98 0.92 -17.50
N LEU A 486 -0.93 0.64 -16.18
CA LEU A 486 -1.91 1.08 -15.21
C LEU A 486 -2.07 2.60 -15.21
N VAL A 487 -0.97 3.36 -15.11
CA VAL A 487 -1.04 4.85 -15.08
C VAL A 487 -1.22 5.47 -16.46
N SER A 488 -0.97 4.70 -17.53
CA SER A 488 -1.29 5.11 -18.89
C SER A 488 -2.80 5.04 -19.14
N LEU A 489 -3.48 4.05 -18.54
CA LEU A 489 -4.92 3.88 -18.64
C LEU A 489 -5.68 4.75 -17.63
N PHE A 490 -5.23 4.81 -16.38
CA PHE A 490 -5.92 5.49 -15.27
C PHE A 490 -5.19 6.74 -14.80
N ASN A 491 -5.94 7.74 -14.32
CA ASN A 491 -5.41 8.98 -13.75
C ASN A 491 -4.85 8.82 -12.31
N PHE A 492 -4.03 7.79 -12.09
CA PHE A 492 -3.44 7.47 -10.78
C PHE A 492 -2.07 8.07 -10.54
N HIS A 493 -1.39 8.58 -11.56
CA HIS A 493 -0.12 9.25 -11.37
C HIS A 493 -0.28 10.38 -10.33
N ASN A 494 0.63 10.48 -9.35
CA ASN A 494 0.46 11.40 -8.20
C ASN A 494 0.30 12.88 -8.61
N TYR A 495 0.79 13.24 -9.80
CA TYR A 495 0.68 14.59 -10.38
C TYR A 495 -0.34 14.70 -11.52
N ASP A 496 -1.16 13.68 -11.77
CA ASP A 496 -2.27 13.79 -12.73
C ASP A 496 -3.40 14.68 -12.19
N ASN A 497 -4.09 15.37 -13.10
CA ASN A 497 -5.22 16.23 -12.75
C ASN A 497 -6.50 15.40 -12.58
N LEU A 498 -7.22 15.59 -11.46
CA LEU A 498 -8.48 14.87 -11.18
C LEU A 498 -9.70 15.46 -11.92
N ARG A 499 -9.60 16.64 -12.52
CA ARG A 499 -10.67 17.34 -13.26
C ARG A 499 -10.45 17.34 -14.77
N HIS A 500 -9.22 17.57 -15.21
CA HIS A 500 -8.83 17.79 -16.61
C HIS A 500 -7.81 16.75 -17.06
N PHE A 501 -8.23 15.50 -17.19
CA PHE A 501 -7.39 14.41 -17.70
C PHE A 501 -7.83 14.03 -19.12
N ALA A 502 -6.93 14.14 -20.09
CA ALA A 502 -7.21 13.76 -21.47
C ALA A 502 -7.08 12.23 -21.63
N LYS A 503 -8.16 11.57 -22.07
CA LYS A 503 -8.21 10.15 -22.51
C LYS A 503 -7.96 9.07 -21.45
N LYS A 504 -7.53 9.41 -20.23
CA LYS A 504 -7.42 8.46 -19.10
C LYS A 504 -8.80 8.19 -18.47
N LEU A 505 -8.90 7.09 -17.72
CA LEU A 505 -10.07 6.72 -16.92
C LEU A 505 -9.86 7.12 -15.45
N ASP A 506 -10.94 7.51 -14.77
CA ASP A 506 -10.95 7.73 -13.33
C ASP A 506 -11.96 6.82 -12.63
N PRO A 507 -11.53 5.65 -12.12
CA PRO A 507 -12.45 4.66 -11.55
C PRO A 507 -13.08 5.10 -10.23
N ARG A 508 -12.73 6.28 -9.71
CA ARG A 508 -13.40 6.89 -8.55
C ARG A 508 -14.76 7.49 -8.89
N ARG A 509 -15.06 7.67 -10.18
CA ARG A 509 -16.32 8.22 -10.67
C ARG A 509 -17.18 7.13 -11.32
N GLU A 510 -18.49 7.28 -11.23
CA GLU A 510 -19.41 6.36 -11.91
C GLU A 510 -19.32 6.53 -13.44
N GLY A 511 -19.44 5.43 -14.19
CA GLY A 511 -19.22 5.43 -15.65
C GLY A 511 -20.12 6.37 -16.46
N GLY A 512 -21.26 6.79 -15.91
CA GLY A 512 -22.15 7.80 -16.51
C GLY A 512 -21.61 9.23 -16.42
N GLU A 513 -20.94 9.57 -15.32
CA GLU A 513 -20.35 10.90 -15.09
C GLU A 513 -19.10 11.11 -15.95
N GLN A 514 -18.33 10.07 -16.24
CA GLN A 514 -17.17 10.16 -17.14
C GLN A 514 -17.58 10.56 -18.56
N ARG A 515 -18.66 9.98 -19.11
CA ARG A 515 -19.14 10.31 -20.47
C ARG A 515 -19.57 11.77 -20.59
N GLN A 516 -20.11 12.37 -19.53
CA GLN A 516 -20.42 13.80 -19.50
C GLN A 516 -19.19 14.70 -19.54
N TYR A 517 -17.99 14.22 -19.17
CA TYR A 517 -16.75 15.02 -19.31
C TYR A 517 -15.95 14.67 -20.56
N THR A 518 -15.99 13.42 -21.02
CA THR A 518 -15.29 13.01 -22.26
C THR A 518 -16.06 13.40 -23.52
N PHE A 519 -17.39 13.53 -23.44
CA PHE A 519 -18.27 13.98 -24.54
C PHE A 519 -19.05 15.26 -24.21
N GLY A 520 -18.89 15.84 -23.02
CA GLY A 520 -19.52 17.11 -22.67
C GLY A 520 -18.66 18.31 -22.99
N VAL A 521 -18.64 18.65 -24.27
CA VAL A 521 -19.20 19.96 -24.62
C VAL A 521 -20.72 19.80 -24.56
N GLY A 522 -21.28 19.69 -23.35
CA GLY A 522 -22.55 20.36 -23.09
C GLY A 522 -22.19 21.84 -23.02
N PRO A 523 -23.03 22.76 -23.53
CA PRO A 523 -22.65 24.17 -23.56
C PRO A 523 -22.20 24.56 -22.16
N LEU A 524 -20.93 24.95 -22.04
CA LEU A 524 -20.50 25.79 -20.93
C LEU A 524 -21.56 26.87 -20.86
N ASP A 525 -22.35 26.87 -19.79
CA ASP A 525 -23.34 27.89 -19.57
C ASP A 525 -22.60 29.23 -19.67
N TYR A 526 -22.88 29.94 -20.76
CA TYR A 526 -22.21 31.17 -21.11
C TYR A 526 -22.37 32.20 -19.99
N GLU A 527 -23.45 32.10 -19.19
CA GLU A 527 -23.65 32.92 -18.00
C GLU A 527 -22.65 32.60 -16.87
N SER A 528 -22.31 31.33 -16.68
CA SER A 528 -21.33 30.91 -15.66
C SER A 528 -19.91 31.39 -16.02
N LEU A 529 -19.56 31.33 -17.30
CA LEU A 529 -18.28 31.84 -17.81
C LEU A 529 -18.24 33.39 -17.80
N GLN A 530 -19.36 34.05 -18.12
CA GLN A 530 -19.49 35.50 -17.97
C GLN A 530 -19.42 35.95 -16.52
N LYS A 531 -19.98 35.22 -15.55
CA LYS A 531 -19.85 35.54 -14.12
C LYS A 531 -18.43 35.40 -13.60
N GLU A 532 -17.70 34.37 -14.05
CA GLU A 532 -16.32 34.14 -13.65
C GLU A 532 -15.35 35.15 -14.31
N LEU A 533 -15.65 35.58 -15.54
CA LEU A 533 -14.91 36.64 -16.25
C LEU A 533 -15.28 38.05 -15.80
N ALA A 534 -16.53 38.30 -15.37
CA ALA A 534 -16.98 39.60 -14.86
C ALA A 534 -16.39 39.95 -13.49
N LEU A 535 -15.74 39.00 -12.80
CA LEU A 535 -15.02 39.23 -11.55
C LEU A 535 -13.57 39.69 -11.75
N LYS A 536 -13.12 39.89 -12.99
CA LYS A 536 -11.83 40.52 -13.30
C LYS A 536 -12.08 41.73 -14.19
N ASP A 537 -11.89 42.91 -13.61
CA ASP A 537 -11.97 44.17 -14.34
C ASP A 537 -11.21 44.09 -15.67
N THR A 538 -11.91 44.54 -16.70
CA THR A 538 -11.71 44.32 -18.13
C THR A 538 -10.40 44.91 -18.67
N VAL A 539 -9.49 44.05 -19.15
CA VAL A 539 -8.31 44.45 -19.97
C VAL A 539 -8.45 43.98 -21.44
N TRP A 540 -9.55 43.30 -21.78
CA TRP A 540 -9.71 42.63 -23.06
C TRP A 540 -11.01 43.05 -23.76
N THR A 541 -10.88 43.77 -24.87
CA THR A 541 -11.99 44.14 -25.75
C THR A 541 -12.04 43.25 -26.99
N LYS A 542 -13.25 42.86 -27.38
CA LYS A 542 -13.52 42.01 -28.55
C LYS A 542 -13.44 42.85 -29.82
N VAL A 543 -12.69 42.40 -30.82
CA VAL A 543 -12.63 43.08 -32.13
C VAL A 543 -13.74 42.53 -33.04
N SER A 544 -14.54 43.42 -33.63
CA SER A 544 -15.61 43.07 -34.56
C SER A 544 -15.05 42.57 -35.89
N PRO A 545 -15.62 41.50 -36.49
CA PRO A 545 -15.20 41.06 -37.82
C PRO A 545 -15.68 42.06 -38.88
N THR A 546 -14.76 42.63 -39.65
CA THR A 546 -15.10 43.39 -40.87
C THR A 546 -15.48 42.42 -41.98
N GLU A 547 -16.58 42.75 -42.66
CA GLU A 547 -17.23 42.00 -43.73
C GLU A 547 -16.27 41.68 -44.90
N CYS A 548 -15.99 40.39 -45.17
CA CYS A 548 -15.95 39.83 -46.53
C CYS A 548 -15.77 38.29 -46.51
N SER A 549 -16.73 37.60 -47.15
CA SER A 549 -16.77 36.26 -47.75
C SER A 549 -15.99 35.07 -47.14
N GLU A 550 -16.80 34.08 -46.74
CA GLU A 550 -16.56 32.61 -46.79
C GLU A 550 -15.23 32.06 -46.24
N ASP A 551 -15.20 31.81 -44.93
CA ASP A 551 -14.60 30.58 -44.42
C ASP A 551 -15.15 30.24 -43.01
N SER A 552 -15.59 28.99 -42.82
CA SER A 552 -16.28 28.52 -41.61
C SER A 552 -15.30 28.16 -40.49
N SER A 553 -14.58 29.16 -39.96
CA SER A 553 -13.83 29.03 -38.70
C SER A 553 -14.29 30.10 -37.70
N THR A 554 -14.89 29.69 -36.59
CA THR A 554 -15.29 30.57 -35.47
C THR A 554 -14.09 30.91 -34.60
N THR A 555 -13.11 31.62 -35.17
CA THR A 555 -11.98 32.17 -34.39
C THR A 555 -12.34 33.57 -33.91
N VAL A 556 -12.55 33.74 -32.60
CA VAL A 556 -12.77 35.06 -31.98
C VAL A 556 -11.42 35.63 -31.55
N VAL A 557 -11.03 36.77 -32.11
CA VAL A 557 -9.76 37.46 -31.80
C VAL A 557 -10.00 38.56 -30.77
N TYR A 558 -9.21 38.55 -29.69
CA TYR A 558 -9.17 39.59 -28.66
C TYR A 558 -7.87 40.39 -28.79
N ARG A 559 -7.94 41.72 -28.60
CA ARG A 559 -6.77 42.60 -28.58
C ARG A 559 -6.59 43.13 -27.14
N MET A 560 -5.35 43.09 -26.65
CA MET A 560 -4.97 43.75 -25.40
C MET A 560 -4.79 45.24 -25.71
N GLU A 561 -5.45 46.13 -24.99
CA GLU A 561 -5.11 47.56 -25.07
C GLU A 561 -3.80 47.81 -24.32
N ASN A 562 -2.88 48.52 -24.96
CA ASN A 562 -1.64 48.97 -24.32
C ASN A 562 -2.02 49.87 -23.15
N VAL A 563 -1.58 49.49 -21.95
CA VAL A 563 -1.54 50.40 -20.80
C VAL A 563 -0.54 51.50 -21.17
N GLY A 564 -1.06 52.65 -21.58
CA GLY A 564 -0.25 53.82 -21.90
C GLY A 564 0.45 54.31 -20.64
N GLU A 565 1.77 54.54 -20.75
CA GLU A 565 2.50 55.40 -19.83
C GLU A 565 1.85 56.79 -19.82
N GLY A 566 1.50 57.28 -18.62
CA GLY A 566 0.85 58.57 -18.44
C GLY A 566 1.03 59.09 -17.02
N ASN A 567 2.20 59.73 -16.82
CA ASN A 567 2.62 60.67 -15.77
C ASN A 567 2.58 60.26 -14.30
#